data_AF-A0A428XHM8-F1
#
_entry.id   AF-A0A428XHM8-F1
#
_cell.length_a   1.000
_cell.length_b   1.000
_cell.length_c   1.000
_cell.angle_alpha   90.00
_cell.angle_beta   90.00
_cell.angle_gamma   90.00
#
_symmetry.space_group_name_H-M   'P 1'
#
loop_
_entity.id
_entity.type
_entity.pdbx_description
1 polymer ?
#
loop_
_entity_poly.entity_id
_entity_poly.type
_entity_poly.pdbx_seq_one_letter_code
_entity_poly.pdbx_strand_id
1 'polypeptide(L)'
;MATKDYDSQLLESVSVRRRRMRDALLYGPQRARRTADERLGKLFAGIAIAAVMCAGCVGWSFIQDKLAEQKADKPGQSSSPAVVSPEPKR
;
A
#
# COMPACT_ATOMS: atom_id res chain seq x y z
N MET A 1 24.32 -20.13 39.33
CA MET A 1 22.95 -19.62 39.18
C MET A 1 22.89 -18.09 39.03
N ALA A 2 23.81 -17.32 39.64
CA ALA A 2 23.77 -15.84 39.69
C ALA A 2 23.96 -15.04 38.37
N THR A 3 24.63 -15.59 37.35
CA THR A 3 24.86 -14.88 36.07
C THR A 3 23.57 -14.58 35.29
N LYS A 4 22.58 -15.47 35.40
CA LYS A 4 21.34 -15.39 34.61
C LYS A 4 20.43 -14.24 35.10
N ASP A 5 20.49 -13.95 36.40
CA ASP A 5 19.72 -12.88 37.02
C ASP A 5 20.33 -11.49 36.70
N TYR A 6 21.65 -11.42 36.54
CA TYR A 6 22.36 -10.20 36.12
C TYR A 6 22.04 -9.80 34.68
N ASP A 7 22.03 -10.78 33.76
CA ASP A 7 21.61 -10.55 32.37
C ASP A 7 20.13 -10.17 32.28
N SER A 8 19.28 -10.76 33.12
CA SER A 8 17.86 -10.40 33.18
C SER A 8 17.66 -8.95 33.66
N GLN A 9 18.41 -8.49 34.66
CA GLN A 9 18.40 -7.09 35.12
C GLN A 9 18.96 -6.11 34.07
N LEU A 10 20.00 -6.52 33.33
CA LEU A 10 20.53 -5.73 32.21
C LEU A 10 19.53 -5.63 31.05
N LEU A 11 18.87 -6.74 30.71
CA LEU A 11 17.86 -6.76 29.65
C LEU A 11 16.64 -5.94 30.05
N GLU A 12 16.19 -6.00 31.30
CA GLU A 12 15.07 -5.20 31.76
C GLU A 12 15.38 -3.70 31.67
N SER A 13 16.54 -3.26 32.14
CA SER A 13 16.94 -1.84 32.10
C SER A 13 17.18 -1.31 30.67
N VAL A 14 17.82 -2.09 29.80
CA VAL A 14 18.03 -1.71 28.38
C VAL A 14 16.72 -1.71 27.61
N SER A 15 15.82 -2.66 27.89
CA SER A 15 14.50 -2.71 27.27
C SER A 15 13.68 -1.46 27.60
N VAL A 16 13.74 -0.96 28.84
CA VAL A 16 13.07 0.27 29.28
C VAL A 16 13.69 1.50 28.62
N ARG A 17 15.03 1.59 28.54
CA ARG A 17 15.69 2.71 27.86
C ARG A 17 15.38 2.75 26.37
N ARG A 18 15.43 1.60 25.69
CA ARG A 18 15.01 1.49 24.28
C ARG A 18 13.53 1.78 24.12
N ARG A 19 12.67 1.37 25.05
CA ARG A 19 11.24 1.64 24.98
C ARG A 19 10.94 3.12 25.17
N ARG A 20 11.58 3.80 26.13
CA ARG A 20 11.47 5.26 26.30
C ARG A 20 12.03 6.04 25.11
N MET A 21 13.15 5.60 24.52
CA MET A 21 13.68 6.22 23.29
C MET A 21 12.77 5.96 22.09
N ARG A 22 12.22 4.75 21.95
CA ARG A 22 11.24 4.43 20.90
C ARG A 22 9.95 5.20 21.09
N ASP A 23 9.45 5.31 22.31
CA ASP A 23 8.28 6.12 22.61
C ASP A 23 8.61 7.58 22.29
N ALA A 24 9.75 8.13 22.69
CA ALA A 24 10.14 9.50 22.31
C ALA A 24 10.35 9.69 20.79
N LEU A 25 10.74 8.66 20.04
CA LEU A 25 10.90 8.70 18.57
C LEU A 25 9.56 8.55 17.83
N LEU A 26 8.75 7.57 18.23
CA LEU A 26 7.42 7.30 17.68
C LEU A 26 6.45 8.41 18.03
N TYR A 27 6.63 9.02 19.21
CA TYR A 27 5.74 10.03 19.73
C TYR A 27 6.30 11.45 19.72
N GLY A 28 7.60 11.68 19.53
CA GLY A 28 8.22 12.98 19.26
C GLY A 28 7.84 14.19 20.17
N PRO A 29 8.47 15.35 19.97
CA PRO A 29 7.93 16.60 20.52
C PRO A 29 6.62 16.90 19.79
N GLN A 30 5.50 16.95 20.50
CA GLN A 30 4.10 17.30 20.12
C GLN A 30 3.76 17.61 18.62
N ARG A 31 4.55 18.44 17.93
CA ARG A 31 4.46 18.75 16.49
C ARG A 31 4.68 17.54 15.57
N ALA A 32 5.60 16.64 15.93
CA ALA A 32 5.90 15.45 15.13
C ALA A 32 4.72 14.46 15.11
N ARG A 33 3.94 14.35 16.20
CA ARG A 33 2.76 13.48 16.29
C ARG A 33 1.71 13.81 15.24
N ARG A 34 1.29 15.08 15.15
CA ARG A 34 0.27 15.48 14.16
C ARG A 34 0.73 15.16 12.74
N THR A 35 1.97 15.46 12.41
CA THR A 35 2.51 15.16 11.08
C THR A 35 2.69 13.66 10.82
N ALA A 36 3.00 12.86 11.86
CA ALA A 36 3.18 11.43 11.73
C ALA A 36 1.83 10.73 11.53
N ASP A 37 0.82 11.02 12.35
CA ASP A 37 -0.53 10.45 12.22
C ASP A 37 -1.15 10.78 10.85
N GLU A 38 -0.94 12.01 10.37
CA GLU A 38 -1.49 12.48 9.10
C GLU A 38 -0.75 11.92 7.87
N ARG A 39 0.56 11.66 7.99
CA ARG A 39 1.34 10.95 6.97
C ARG A 39 1.06 9.45 6.99
N LEU A 40 0.91 8.84 8.16
CA LEU A 40 0.58 7.42 8.33
C LEU A 40 -0.80 7.13 7.75
N GLY A 41 -1.81 7.97 8.01
CA GLY A 41 -3.13 7.85 7.40
C GLY A 41 -3.07 7.89 5.86
N LYS A 42 -2.25 8.80 5.30
CA LYS A 42 -2.03 8.88 3.84
C LYS A 42 -1.31 7.65 3.28
N LEU A 43 -0.37 7.06 4.03
CA LEU A 43 0.29 5.82 3.64
C LEU A 43 -0.67 4.63 3.62
N PHE A 44 -1.50 4.46 4.66
CA PHE A 44 -2.52 3.41 4.69
C PHE A 44 -3.54 3.58 3.56
N ALA A 45 -3.98 4.81 3.29
CA ALA A 45 -4.85 5.11 2.15
C ALA A 45 -4.18 4.76 0.81
N GLY A 46 -2.90 5.10 0.63
CA GLY A 46 -2.14 4.76 -0.57
C GLY A 46 -1.99 3.25 -0.77
N ILE A 47 -1.71 2.51 0.30
CA ILE A 47 -1.63 1.03 0.27
C ILE A 47 -2.98 0.43 -0.12
N ALA A 48 -4.08 0.93 0.45
CA ALA A 48 -5.42 0.46 0.11
C ALA A 48 -5.74 0.70 -1.37
N ILE A 49 -5.45 1.90 -1.90
CA ILE A 49 -5.65 2.21 -3.33
C ILE A 49 -4.79 1.30 -4.21
N ALA A 50 -3.51 1.12 -3.87
CA ALA A 50 -2.60 0.25 -4.63
C ALA A 50 -3.09 -1.21 -4.64
N ALA A 51 -3.58 -1.72 -3.51
CA ALA A 51 -4.15 -3.06 -3.41
C ALA A 51 -5.39 -3.22 -4.29
N VAL A 52 -6.31 -2.25 -4.25
CA VAL A 52 -7.52 -2.24 -5.09
C VAL A 52 -7.16 -2.15 -6.57
N MET A 53 -6.21 -1.30 -6.96
CA MET A 53 -5.74 -1.20 -8.34
C MET A 53 -5.12 -2.51 -8.82
N CYS A 54 -4.28 -3.16 -8.01
CA CYS A 54 -3.68 -4.43 -8.36
C CYS A 54 -4.75 -5.52 -8.56
N ALA A 55 -5.70 -5.64 -7.62
CA ALA A 55 -6.82 -6.56 -7.74
C ALA A 55 -7.72 -6.26 -8.96
N GLY A 56 -7.97 -4.98 -9.23
CA GLY A 56 -8.76 -4.52 -10.37
C GLY A 56 -8.10 -4.84 -11.71
N CYS A 57 -6.79 -4.63 -11.84
CA CYS A 57 -6.03 -4.98 -13.05
C CYS A 57 -6.10 -6.48 -13.34
N VAL A 58 -5.87 -7.32 -12.33
CA VAL A 58 -5.92 -8.78 -12.51
C VAL A 58 -7.33 -9.25 -12.86
N GLY A 59 -8.36 -8.69 -12.24
CA GLY A 59 -9.76 -9.02 -12.55
C GLY A 59 -10.16 -8.62 -13.97
N TRP A 60 -9.70 -7.46 -14.44
CA TRP A 60 -9.98 -6.96 -15.80
C TRP A 60 -9.35 -7.82 -16.89
N SER A 61 -8.12 -8.32 -16.69
CA SER A 61 -7.48 -9.25 -17.62
C SER A 61 -8.31 -10.52 -17.82
N PHE A 62 -8.82 -11.11 -16.73
CA PHE A 62 -9.63 -12.33 -16.84
C PHE A 62 -10.94 -12.12 -17.62
N ILE A 63 -11.58 -10.96 -17.44
CA ILE A 63 -12.80 -10.60 -18.16
C ILE A 63 -12.50 -10.42 -19.65
N GLN A 64 -11.42 -9.70 -20.01
CA GLN A 64 -11.05 -9.52 -21.41
C GLN A 64 -10.71 -10.83 -22.11
N ASP A 65 -9.94 -11.73 -21.49
CA ASP A 65 -9.59 -13.02 -22.08
C ASP A 65 -10.85 -13.87 -22.37
N LYS A 66 -11.80 -13.88 -21.43
CA LYS A 66 -13.06 -14.62 -21.62
C LYS A 66 -14.00 -14.00 -22.65
N LEU A 67 -14.05 -12.67 -22.74
CA LEU A 67 -14.80 -11.99 -23.82
C LEU A 67 -14.12 -12.15 -25.18
N ALA A 68 -12.78 -12.20 -25.23
CA ALA A 68 -12.02 -12.43 -26.44
C ALA A 68 -12.22 -13.87 -26.97
N GLU A 69 -12.20 -14.88 -26.10
CA GLU A 69 -12.58 -16.26 -26.46
C GLU A 69 -13.99 -16.34 -27.05
N GLN A 70 -14.98 -15.69 -26.41
CA GLN A 70 -16.36 -15.69 -26.93
C GLN A 70 -16.52 -14.91 -28.24
N LYS A 71 -15.75 -13.84 -28.44
CA LYS A 71 -15.71 -13.10 -29.71
C LYS A 71 -14.95 -13.86 -30.81
N ALA A 72 -13.96 -14.67 -30.47
CA ALA A 72 -13.26 -15.51 -31.44
C ALA A 72 -14.16 -16.64 -31.97
N ASP A 73 -15.06 -17.17 -31.14
CA ASP A 73 -16.09 -18.15 -31.55
C ASP A 73 -17.31 -17.53 -32.27
N LYS A 74 -17.46 -16.20 -32.21
CA LYS A 74 -18.45 -15.41 -32.97
C LYS A 74 -17.73 -14.56 -34.04
N PRO A 75 -17.46 -15.08 -35.25
CA PRO A 75 -16.79 -14.33 -36.31
C PRO A 75 -17.69 -13.19 -36.81
N GLY A 76 -17.61 -12.02 -36.18
CA GLY A 76 -18.43 -10.86 -36.58
C GLY A 76 -18.30 -9.58 -35.78
N GLN A 77 -17.60 -9.54 -34.63
CA GLN A 77 -17.57 -8.33 -33.80
C GLN A 77 -16.14 -7.79 -33.55
N SER A 78 -15.56 -7.25 -34.62
CA SER A 78 -14.42 -6.34 -34.61
C SER A 78 -14.75 -5.10 -33.76
N SER A 79 -14.08 -4.95 -32.61
CA SER A 79 -14.02 -3.68 -31.89
C SER A 79 -12.61 -3.13 -31.99
N SER A 80 -12.36 -2.42 -33.09
CA SER A 80 -11.23 -1.50 -33.23
C SER A 80 -11.52 -0.25 -32.40
N PRO A 81 -10.60 0.26 -31.56
CA PRO A 81 -10.78 1.55 -30.92
C PRO A 81 -10.53 2.62 -31.99
N ALA A 82 -11.60 2.99 -32.70
CA ALA A 82 -11.58 4.12 -33.62
C ALA A 82 -11.37 5.41 -32.81
N VAL A 83 -10.18 6.02 -33.02
CA VAL A 83 -9.95 7.46 -33.16
C VAL A 83 -10.52 8.35 -32.04
N VAL A 84 -9.63 8.79 -31.15
CA VAL A 84 -9.71 10.15 -30.59
C VAL A 84 -8.34 10.81 -30.81
N SER A 85 -8.10 11.23 -32.06
CA SER A 85 -7.09 12.26 -32.36
C SER A 85 -7.62 13.61 -31.87
N PRO A 86 -6.87 14.37 -31.06
CA PRO A 86 -7.25 15.73 -30.71
C PRO A 86 -6.73 16.71 -31.77
N GLU A 87 -7.61 17.60 -32.26
CA GLU A 87 -7.39 18.98 -32.77
C GLU A 87 -8.26 19.31 -34.00
N PRO A 88 -8.51 20.60 -34.33
CA PRO A 88 -8.72 21.81 -33.51
C PRO A 88 -10.01 22.56 -33.95
N LYS A 89 -10.57 23.49 -33.15
CA LYS A 89 -11.68 24.36 -33.61
C LYS A 89 -11.26 25.83 -33.72
N ARG A 90 -11.39 26.30 -34.97
CA ARG A 90 -11.38 27.66 -35.51
C ARG A 90 -12.45 28.55 -34.89
#